data_AF-A0A2S6R6I7-F1
#
_entry.id   AF-A0A2S6R6I7-F1
#
_cell.length_a   1.000
_cell.length_b   1.000
_cell.length_c   1.000
_cell.angle_alpha   90.00
_cell.angle_beta   90.00
_cell.angle_gamma   90.00
#
_symmetry.space_group_name_H-M   'P 1'
#
loop_
_entity.id
_entity.type
_entity.pdbx_description
1 polymer ?
#
loop_
_entity_poly.entity_id
_entity_poly.type
_entity_poly.pdbx_seq_one_letter_code
_entity_poly.pdbx_strand_id
1 'polypeptide(L)' 'EIGGYSTHEAQQMLRATRGLNLVGGDVVEVAPPFDQSGNTALVGATMMFEILCPLAEAVAARRYGA' A
#
# COMPACT_ATOMS: atom_id res chain seq x y z
N GLU A 1 2.17 -1.81 18.49
CA GLU A 1 0.98 -2.03 19.35
C GLU A 1 0.33 -3.38 19.11
N ILE A 2 -0.14 -4.03 20.18
CA ILE A 2 -0.94 -5.27 20.09
C ILE A 2 -2.37 -4.95 19.60
N GLY A 3 -3.03 -5.91 18.93
CA GLY A 3 -4.40 -5.74 18.44
C GLY A 3 -4.53 -4.90 17.16
N GLY A 4 -3.49 -4.87 16.32
CA GLY A 4 -3.52 -4.20 15.00
C GLY A 4 -4.27 -4.99 13.92
N TYR A 5 -4.34 -4.39 12.73
CA TYR A 5 -4.96 -5.02 11.56
C TYR A 5 -4.15 -6.20 11.03
N SER A 6 -4.84 -7.19 10.51
CA SER A 6 -4.24 -8.23 9.67
C SER A 6 -3.80 -7.66 8.32
N THR A 7 -2.82 -8.30 7.68
CA THR A 7 -2.39 -7.94 6.32
C THR A 7 -3.56 -7.95 5.33
N HIS A 8 -4.50 -8.89 5.48
CA HIS A 8 -5.67 -8.98 4.62
C HIS A 8 -6.57 -7.74 4.72
N GLU A 9 -6.86 -7.30 5.94
CA GLU A 9 -7.66 -6.09 6.18
C GLU A 9 -6.97 -4.84 5.61
N ALA A 10 -5.66 -4.71 5.80
CA ALA A 10 -4.88 -3.61 5.23
C ALA A 10 -4.96 -3.58 3.69
N GLN A 11 -4.86 -4.73 3.03
CA GLN A 11 -5.04 -4.82 1.57
C GLN A 11 -6.44 -4.40 1.14
N GLN A 12 -7.48 -4.82 1.86
CA GLN A 12 -8.86 -4.42 1.56
C GLN A 12 -9.05 -2.91 1.69
N MET A 13 -8.49 -2.29 2.72
CA MET A 13 -8.51 -0.84 2.92
C MET A 13 -7.83 -0.09 1.76
N LEU A 14 -6.63 -0.52 1.35
CA LEU A 14 -5.92 0.08 0.23
C LEU A 14 -6.70 -0.05 -1.09
N ARG A 15 -7.28 -1.22 -1.36
CA ARG A 15 -8.10 -1.43 -2.56
C ARG A 15 -9.36 -0.58 -2.58
N ALA A 16 -9.94 -0.30 -1.41
CA ALA A 16 -11.11 0.58 -1.29
C ALA A 16 -10.80 2.06 -1.63
N THR A 17 -9.52 2.44 -1.77
CA THR A 17 -9.11 3.79 -2.21
C THR A 17 -9.18 3.99 -3.73
N ARG A 18 -9.48 2.96 -4.51
CA ARG A 18 -9.66 3.06 -5.97
C ARG A 18 -10.71 4.12 -6.32
N GLY A 19 -10.45 4.88 -7.39
CA GLY A 19 -11.30 5.99 -7.84
C GLY A 19 -11.05 7.32 -7.12
N LEU A 20 -10.27 7.34 -6.03
CA LEU A 20 -9.80 8.59 -5.44
C LEU A 20 -8.71 9.24 -6.32
N ASN A 21 -8.58 10.57 -6.23
CA ASN A 21 -7.49 11.29 -6.86
C ASN A 21 -6.18 11.16 -6.07
N LEU A 22 -5.60 9.96 -6.05
CA LEU A 22 -4.34 9.68 -5.35
C LEU A 22 -3.16 10.42 -6.02
N VAL A 23 -2.42 11.20 -5.25
CA VAL A 23 -1.24 11.97 -5.72
C VAL A 23 0.10 11.37 -5.31
N GLY A 24 0.07 10.37 -4.42
CA GLY A 24 1.25 9.65 -3.93
C GLY A 24 0.87 8.74 -2.76
N GLY A 25 1.87 8.01 -2.26
CA GLY A 25 1.78 7.19 -1.05
C GLY A 25 3.17 6.67 -0.66
N ASP A 26 3.35 6.36 0.62
CA ASP A 26 4.57 5.81 1.17
C ASP A 26 4.30 4.54 1.99
N VAL A 27 5.37 3.78 2.23
CA VAL A 27 5.39 2.66 3.17
C VAL A 27 6.56 2.92 4.10
N VAL A 28 6.25 3.15 5.38
CA VAL A 28 7.21 3.53 6.41
C VAL A 28 7.29 2.48 7.51
N GLU A 29 8.27 2.61 8.40
CA GLU A 29 8.42 1.79 9.61
C GLU A 29 8.73 0.30 9.38
N VAL A 30 9.26 -0.08 8.21
CA VAL A 30 9.96 -1.36 8.06
C VAL A 30 11.32 -1.24 8.75
N ALA A 31 11.55 -2.03 9.80
CA ALA A 31 12.80 -2.04 10.54
C ALA A 31 13.52 -3.41 10.42
N PRO A 32 14.43 -3.59 9.43
CA PRO A 32 15.11 -4.87 9.18
C PRO A 32 15.78 -5.52 10.39
N PRO A 33 16.40 -4.78 11.34
CA PRO A 33 16.98 -5.39 12.53
C PRO A 33 15.98 -6.15 13.42
N PHE A 34 14.69 -5.85 13.31
CA PHE A 34 13.61 -6.48 14.07
C PHE A 34 12.76 -7.45 13.23
N ASP A 35 13.10 -7.63 11.94
CA ASP A 35 12.36 -8.47 11.01
C ASP A 35 13.14 -9.76 10.70
N GLN A 36 13.12 -10.69 11.67
CA GLN A 36 13.97 -11.88 11.69
C GLN A 36 13.84 -12.78 10.45
N SER A 37 12.67 -12.82 9.82
CA SER A 37 12.40 -13.63 8.62
C SER A 37 12.11 -12.81 7.37
N GLY A 38 12.22 -11.47 7.43
CA GLY A 38 11.88 -10.59 6.31
C GLY A 38 10.37 -10.47 6.04
N ASN A 39 9.52 -10.86 7.00
CA ASN A 39 8.07 -10.84 6.83
C ASN A 39 7.55 -9.41 6.73
N THR A 40 8.03 -8.50 7.57
CA THR A 40 7.62 -7.10 7.56
C THR A 40 8.07 -6.42 6.27
N ALA A 41 9.27 -6.74 5.78
CA ALA A 41 9.77 -6.28 4.49
C ALA A 41 8.90 -6.78 3.31
N LEU A 42 8.50 -8.07 3.33
CA LEU A 42 7.61 -8.62 2.32
C LEU A 42 6.21 -8.00 2.36
N VAL A 43 5.66 -7.78 3.57
CA VAL A 43 4.40 -7.06 3.76
C VAL A 43 4.53 -5.64 3.22
N GLY A 44 5.62 -4.93 3.53
CA GLY A 44 5.89 -3.60 3.02
C GLY A 44 5.94 -3.53 1.49
N ALA A 45 6.64 -4.48 0.85
CA ALA A 45 6.67 -4.59 -0.62
C ALA A 45 5.26 -4.86 -1.20
N THR A 46 4.47 -5.70 -0.53
CA THR A 46 3.09 -5.98 -0.94
C THR A 46 2.19 -4.76 -0.79
N MET A 47 2.27 -4.01 0.32
CA MET A 47 1.51 -2.77 0.50
C MET A 47 1.91 -1.71 -0.52
N MET A 48 3.20 -1.61 -0.86
CA MET A 48 3.67 -0.72 -1.91
C MET A 48 3.03 -1.04 -3.27
N PHE A 49 2.87 -2.32 -3.60
CA PHE A 49 2.16 -2.74 -4.81
C PHE A 49 0.65 -2.43 -4.75
N GLU A 50 0.01 -2.64 -3.60
CA GLU A 50 -1.41 -2.30 -3.38
C GLU A 50 -1.68 -0.80 -3.44
N ILE A 51 -0.70 0.06 -3.10
CA ILE A 51 -0.76 1.51 -3.31
C ILE A 51 -0.51 1.86 -4.79
N LEU A 52 0.47 1.23 -5.42
CA LEU A 52 0.86 1.48 -6.81
C LEU A 52 -0.30 1.28 -7.78
N CYS A 53 -1.12 0.24 -7.59
CA CYS A 53 -2.23 -0.09 -8.50
C CYS A 53 -3.28 1.05 -8.62
N PRO A 54 -3.96 1.49 -7.54
CA PRO A 54 -4.91 2.60 -7.61
C PRO A 54 -4.21 3.94 -7.94
N LEU A 55 -2.95 4.13 -7.53
CA LEU A 55 -2.19 5.32 -7.91
C LEU A 55 -1.94 5.39 -9.42
N ALA A 56 -1.64 4.27 -10.06
CA ALA A 56 -1.47 4.18 -11.51
C ALA A 56 -2.78 4.53 -12.25
N GLU A 57 -3.92 4.04 -11.75
CA GLU A 57 -5.26 4.42 -12.27
C GLU A 57 -5.48 5.94 -12.15
N ALA A 58 -5.18 6.53 -10.99
CA ALA A 58 -5.31 7.97 -10.77
C ALA A 58 -4.39 8.80 -11.69
N VAL A 59 -3.15 8.36 -11.92
CA VAL A 59 -2.22 8.99 -12.87
C VAL A 59 -2.77 8.92 -14.29
N ALA A 60 -3.29 7.77 -14.71
CA ALA A 60 -3.87 7.60 -16.04
C ALA A 60 -5.08 8.51 -16.25
N ALA A 61 -6.01 8.57 -15.28
CA ALA A 61 -7.17 9.44 -15.32
C ALA A 61 -6.79 10.92 -15.47
N ARG A 62 -5.77 11.40 -14.73
CA ARG A 62 -5.27 12.79 -14.84
C ARG A 62 -4.61 13.09 -16.18
N ARG A 63 -3.86 12.12 -16.73
CA ARG A 63 -3.06 12.34 -17.95
C ARG A 63 -3.87 12.24 -19.23
N TYR A 64 -4.80 11.29 -19.28
CA TYR A 64 -5.47 10.93 -20.52
C TYR A 64 -6.96 11.28 -20.53
N GLY A 65 -7.54 11.64 -19.38
CA GLY A 65 -8.98 11.80 -19.24
C GLY A 65 -9.66 10.43 -19.29
N ALA A 66 -10.31 10.05 -18.20
CA ALA A 66 -11.29 8.96 -18.22
C ALA A 66 -12.65 9.52 -18.67
#